data_AF-A0A5B7K9H6-F1
#
_entry.id   AF-A0A5B7K9H6-F1
#
_cell.length_a   1.000
_cell.length_b   1.000
_cell.length_c   1.000
_cell.angle_alpha   90.00
_cell.angle_beta   90.00
_cell.angle_gamma   90.00
#
_symmetry.space_group_name_H-M   'P 1'
#
loop_
_entity.id
_entity.type
_entity.pdbx_description
1 polymer ?
#
loop_
_entity_poly.entity_id
_entity_poly.type
_entity_poly.pdbx_seq_one_letter_code
_entity_poly.pdbx_strand_id
1 'polypeptide(L)'
;MSQTSIAEDVVNELVRESTVCFLQLNSVDLAIQLTLEDYTIFRQIELTEYIDDLFNLKSNYGIPALSRFRELVNREMFWVVNEVCSEHNLVKRSKIIKQFIKVARMYISLHCISCVPFVSILKYVW
;
A
#
# COMPACT_ATOMS: atom_id res chain seq x y z
N MET A 1 -21.08 -16.52 37.35
CA MET A 1 -21.10 -15.83 36.04
C MET A 1 -19.87 -14.93 35.87
N SER A 2 -18.65 -15.42 36.10
CA SER A 2 -17.42 -14.59 36.12
C SER A 2 -16.29 -15.12 35.22
N GLN A 3 -16.43 -16.30 34.61
CA GLN A 3 -15.37 -16.88 33.78
C GLN A 3 -15.33 -16.34 32.34
N THR A 4 -16.45 -15.80 31.83
CA THR A 4 -16.54 -15.31 30.44
C THR A 4 -15.79 -13.99 30.22
N SER A 5 -15.79 -13.08 31.20
CA SER A 5 -15.12 -11.77 31.10
C SER A 5 -13.58 -11.87 31.08
N ILE A 6 -13.00 -12.79 31.85
CA ILE A 6 -11.54 -12.97 31.90
C ILE A 6 -11.02 -13.53 30.58
N ALA A 7 -11.78 -14.41 29.93
CA ALA A 7 -11.42 -14.96 28.62
C ALA A 7 -11.48 -13.88 27.51
N GLU A 8 -12.46 -12.97 27.57
CA GLU A 8 -12.57 -11.87 26.61
C GLU A 8 -11.42 -10.85 26.74
N ASP A 9 -11.00 -10.51 27.96
CA ASP A 9 -9.86 -9.62 28.19
C ASP A 9 -8.55 -10.25 27.69
N VAL A 10 -8.33 -11.53 27.95
CA VAL A 10 -7.16 -12.28 27.45
C VAL A 10 -7.17 -12.39 25.93
N VAL A 11 -8.32 -12.64 25.30
CA VAL A 11 -8.47 -12.65 23.84
C VAL A 11 -8.18 -11.27 23.25
N ASN A 12 -8.65 -10.19 23.87
CA ASN A 12 -8.37 -8.83 23.43
C ASN A 12 -6.89 -8.44 23.58
N GLU A 13 -6.22 -8.89 24.66
CA GLU A 13 -4.78 -8.71 24.82
C GLU A 13 -3.99 -9.51 23.78
N LEU A 14 -4.33 -10.78 23.56
CA LEU A 14 -3.71 -11.62 22.52
C LEU A 14 -3.94 -11.04 21.11
N VAL A 15 -5.13 -10.52 20.83
CA VAL A 15 -5.42 -9.84 19.56
C VAL A 15 -4.57 -8.58 19.43
N ARG A 16 -4.45 -7.75 20.48
CA ARG A 16 -3.56 -6.59 20.48
C ARG A 16 -2.09 -6.95 20.30
N GLU A 17 -1.61 -8.02 20.93
CA GLU A 17 -0.24 -8.51 20.76
C GLU A 17 -0.01 -9.12 19.37
N SER A 18 -1.05 -9.70 18.76
CA SER A 18 -0.99 -10.25 17.40
C SER A 18 -1.01 -9.18 16.30
N THR A 19 -1.42 -7.94 16.61
CA THR A 19 -1.37 -6.84 15.64
C THR A 19 0.06 -6.31 15.50
N VAL A 20 0.68 -6.59 14.36
CA VAL A 20 1.98 -5.99 14.01
C VAL A 20 1.79 -4.49 13.84
N CYS A 21 2.43 -3.69 14.68
CA CYS A 21 2.34 -2.24 14.55
C CYS A 21 3.20 -1.78 13.38
N PHE A 22 2.66 -0.90 12.53
CA PHE A 22 3.39 -0.32 11.39
C PHE A 22 4.79 0.23 11.76
N LEU A 23 4.92 0.80 12.96
CA LEU A 23 6.19 1.34 13.48
C LEU A 23 7.27 0.27 13.75
N GLN A 24 6.90 -1.00 13.87
CA GLN A 24 7.82 -2.12 14.10
C GLN A 24 8.36 -2.70 12.78
N LEU A 25 7.77 -2.34 11.63
CA LEU A 25 8.18 -2.85 10.33
C LEU A 25 9.49 -2.21 9.87
N ASN A 26 10.35 -3.01 9.22
CA ASN A 26 11.54 -2.50 8.56
C ASN A 26 11.14 -1.75 7.27
N SER A 27 11.56 -0.50 7.16
CA SER A 27 11.23 0.36 6.02
C SER A 27 11.80 -0.13 4.69
N VAL A 28 12.94 -0.84 4.71
CA VAL A 28 13.57 -1.39 3.50
C VAL A 28 12.79 -2.60 3.02
N ASP A 29 12.52 -3.56 3.90
CA ASP A 29 11.78 -4.78 3.54
C ASP A 29 10.38 -4.45 3.05
N LEU A 30 9.71 -3.49 3.70
CA LEU A 30 8.40 -3.01 3.27
C LEU A 30 8.46 -2.36 1.89
N ALA A 31 9.47 -1.53 1.61
CA ALA A 31 9.65 -0.94 0.28
C ALA A 31 9.90 -2.01 -0.80
N ILE A 32 10.69 -3.04 -0.50
CA ILE A 32 10.92 -4.16 -1.41
C ILE A 32 9.60 -4.88 -1.73
N GLN A 33 8.79 -5.19 -0.71
CA GLN A 33 7.53 -5.90 -0.93
C GLN A 33 6.54 -5.09 -1.77
N LEU A 34 6.42 -3.78 -1.50
CA LEU A 34 5.60 -2.88 -2.32
C LEU A 34 6.09 -2.86 -3.77
N THR A 35 7.39 -2.73 -4.01
CA THR A 35 7.98 -2.77 -5.35
C THR A 35 7.73 -4.11 -6.06
N LEU A 36 7.83 -5.23 -5.36
CA LEU A 36 7.57 -6.56 -5.94
C LEU A 36 6.10 -6.74 -6.31
N GLU A 37 5.17 -6.28 -5.48
CA GLU A 37 3.73 -6.33 -5.77
C GLU A 37 3.41 -5.45 -6.99
N ASP A 38 3.90 -4.20 -7.00
CA ASP A 38 3.74 -3.28 -8.14
C ASP A 38 4.26 -3.92 -9.43
N TYR A 39 5.48 -4.47 -9.41
CA TYR A 39 6.09 -5.10 -10.57
C TYR A 39 5.28 -6.30 -11.06
N THR A 40 4.70 -7.08 -10.15
CA THR A 40 3.92 -8.28 -10.48
C THR A 40 2.68 -7.96 -11.28
N ILE A 41 2.00 -6.85 -10.97
CA ILE A 41 0.81 -6.39 -11.71
C ILE A 41 1.23 -5.61 -12.95
N PHE A 42 2.21 -4.71 -12.82
CA PHE A 42 2.66 -3.84 -13.91
C PHE A 42 3.11 -4.63 -15.15
N ARG A 43 3.85 -5.73 -14.95
CA ARG A 43 4.32 -6.59 -16.05
C ARG A 43 3.20 -7.34 -16.79
N GLN A 44 1.97 -7.32 -16.29
CA GLN A 44 0.80 -7.93 -16.93
C GLN A 44 0.01 -6.92 -17.76
N ILE A 45 0.32 -5.62 -17.66
CA ILE A 45 -0.41 -4.58 -18.38
C ILE A 45 0.05 -4.57 -19.83
N GLU A 46 -0.90 -4.81 -20.74
CA GLU A 46 -0.65 -4.72 -22.18
C GLU A 46 -0.74 -3.26 -22.66
N LEU A 47 0.05 -2.91 -23.69
CA LEU A 47 0.01 -1.56 -24.29
C LEU A 47 -1.38 -1.20 -24.82
N THR A 48 -2.14 -2.19 -25.29
CA THR A 48 -3.51 -1.99 -25.78
C THR A 48 -4.47 -1.53 -24.68
N GLU A 49 -4.25 -1.93 -23.43
CA GLU A 49 -5.09 -1.48 -22.31
C GLU A 49 -4.96 0.05 -22.10
N TYR A 50 -3.77 0.61 -22.29
CA TYR A 50 -3.59 2.06 -22.23
C TYR A 50 -4.29 2.78 -23.37
N ILE A 51 -4.28 2.21 -24.59
CA ILE A 51 -5.01 2.78 -25.73
C ILE A 51 -6.52 2.73 -25.47
N ASP A 52 -7.01 1.60 -24.94
CA ASP A 52 -8.41 1.41 -24.62
C ASP A 52 -8.89 2.40 -23.53
N ASP A 53 -8.12 2.60 -22.45
CA ASP A 53 -8.43 3.58 -21.39
C ASP A 53 -8.34 5.03 -21.92
N LEU A 54 -7.27 5.37 -22.65
CA LEU A 54 -7.02 6.74 -23.13
C LEU A 54 -8.12 7.24 -24.08
N PHE A 55 -8.59 6.37 -24.97
CA PHE A 55 -9.61 6.71 -25.98
C PHE A 55 -11.01 6.22 -25.61
N ASN A 56 -11.21 5.66 -24.42
CA ASN A 56 -12.47 5.06 -23.96
C ASN A 56 -13.03 4.03 -24.97
N LEU A 57 -12.17 3.19 -25.53
CA LEU A 57 -12.57 2.18 -26.51
C LEU A 57 -13.27 1.02 -25.81
N LYS A 58 -14.31 0.47 -26.46
CA LYS A 58 -15.01 -0.73 -26.00
C LYS A 58 -14.46 -1.97 -26.69
N SER A 59 -13.22 -2.34 -26.36
CA SER A 59 -12.62 -3.59 -26.85
C SER A 59 -13.21 -4.79 -26.11
N ASN A 60 -13.09 -5.99 -26.71
CA ASN A 60 -13.55 -7.23 -26.06
C ASN A 60 -12.70 -7.60 -24.83
N TYR A 61 -11.44 -7.16 -24.78
CA TYR A 61 -10.50 -7.47 -23.71
C TYR A 61 -10.56 -6.45 -22.57
N GLY A 62 -10.75 -5.16 -22.90
CA GLY A 62 -10.83 -4.06 -21.94
C GLY A 62 -9.50 -3.73 -21.27
N ILE A 63 -9.56 -3.33 -20.00
CA ILE A 63 -8.42 -2.81 -19.23
C ILE A 63 -8.17 -3.57 -17.89
N PRO A 64 -8.22 -4.90 -17.86
CA PRO A 64 -8.22 -5.66 -16.61
C PRO A 64 -6.96 -5.47 -15.75
N ALA A 65 -5.76 -5.52 -16.33
CA ALA A 65 -4.51 -5.38 -15.58
C ALA A 65 -4.28 -3.92 -15.20
N LEU A 66 -4.62 -2.99 -16.10
CA LEU A 66 -4.55 -1.55 -15.83
C LEU A 66 -5.51 -1.12 -14.70
N SER A 67 -6.74 -1.65 -14.67
CA SER A 67 -7.70 -1.42 -13.57
C SER A 67 -7.17 -1.97 -12.25
N ARG A 68 -6.63 -3.20 -12.28
CA ARG A 68 -6.05 -3.81 -11.07
C ARG A 68 -4.86 -3.00 -10.53
N PHE A 69 -4.03 -2.46 -11.42
CA PHE A 69 -2.93 -1.58 -11.03
C PHE A 69 -3.43 -0.27 -10.41
N ARG A 70 -4.49 0.33 -10.98
CA ARG A 70 -5.17 1.51 -10.41
C ARG A 70 -5.74 1.24 -9.01
N GLU A 71 -6.37 0.08 -8.82
CA GLU A 71 -6.90 -0.36 -7.53
C GLU A 71 -5.78 -0.57 -6.50
N LEU A 72 -4.66 -1.16 -6.90
CA LEU A 72 -3.48 -1.34 -6.03
C LEU A 72 -2.97 0.02 -5.51
N VAL A 73 -2.76 0.98 -6.41
CA VAL A 73 -2.32 2.33 -6.04
C VAL A 73 -3.30 3.01 -5.08
N ASN A 74 -4.61 2.92 -5.35
CA ASN A 74 -5.64 3.47 -4.46
C ASN A 74 -5.62 2.81 -3.08
N ARG A 75 -5.48 1.49 -3.02
CA ARG A 75 -5.40 0.74 -1.75
C ARG A 75 -4.24 1.22 -0.89
N GLU A 76 -3.07 1.42 -1.49
CA GLU A 76 -1.88 1.93 -0.79
C GLU A 76 -2.08 3.37 -0.31
N MET A 77 -2.66 4.24 -1.13
CA MET A 77 -2.98 5.62 -0.74
C MET A 77 -3.92 5.65 0.46
N PHE A 78 -5.01 4.89 0.41
CA PHE A 78 -5.96 4.78 1.52
C PHE A 78 -5.33 4.14 2.76
N TRP A 79 -4.40 3.21 2.60
CA TRP A 79 -3.68 2.64 3.74
C TRP A 79 -2.88 3.69 4.52
N VAL A 80 -2.17 4.60 3.82
CA VAL A 80 -1.47 5.72 4.47
C VAL A 80 -2.45 6.61 5.23
N VAL A 81 -3.55 6.99 4.59
CA VAL A 81 -4.59 7.83 5.21
C VAL A 81 -5.16 7.14 6.46
N ASN A 82 -5.51 5.85 6.35
CA ASN A 82 -6.08 5.08 7.44
C ASN A 82 -5.15 4.99 8.64
N GLU A 83 -3.87 4.66 8.43
CA GLU A 83 -2.87 4.56 9.51
C GLU A 83 -2.65 5.90 10.22
N VAL A 84 -2.60 7.01 9.47
CA VAL A 84 -2.37 8.34 10.06
C VAL A 84 -3.62 8.85 10.79
N CYS A 85 -4.80 8.69 10.19
CA CYS A 85 -6.05 9.21 10.74
C CYS A 85 -6.60 8.37 11.91
N SER A 86 -6.29 7.07 11.95
CA SER A 86 -6.69 6.18 13.05
C SER A 86 -5.83 6.38 14.31
N GLU A 87 -4.67 7.03 14.22
CA GLU A 87 -3.80 7.28 15.37
C GLU A 87 -4.12 8.62 16.06
N HIS A 88 -4.70 8.54 17.25
CA HIS A 88 -5.08 9.72 18.03
C HIS A 88 -3.91 10.35 18.80
N ASN A 89 -2.87 9.57 19.14
CA ASN A 89 -1.72 10.11 19.86
C ASN A 89 -0.81 10.90 18.91
N LEU A 90 -0.70 12.22 19.11
CA LEU A 90 0.06 13.11 18.22
C LEU A 90 1.53 12.70 18.06
N VAL A 91 2.18 12.24 19.13
CA VAL A 91 3.59 11.82 19.08
C VAL A 91 3.71 10.54 18.27
N LYS A 92 2.84 9.56 18.49
CA LYS A 92 2.84 8.30 17.73
C LYS A 92 2.48 8.53 16.26
N ARG A 93 1.48 9.37 15.99
CA ARG A 93 1.12 9.80 14.63
C ARG A 93 2.29 10.46 13.89
N SER A 94 3.08 11.29 14.59
CA SER A 94 4.29 11.89 14.00
C SER A 94 5.35 10.85 13.63
N LYS A 95 5.47 9.76 14.41
CA LYS A 95 6.36 8.64 14.09
C LYS A 95 5.86 7.85 12.88
N ILE A 96 4.54 7.63 12.76
CA ILE A 96 3.91 6.94 11.62
C ILE A 96 4.21 7.72 10.34
N ILE A 97 3.98 9.03 10.33
CA ILE A 97 4.29 9.90 9.19
C ILE A 97 5.79 9.82 8.82
N LYS A 98 6.68 9.90 9.81
CA LYS A 98 8.13 9.76 9.58
C LYS A 98 8.50 8.40 8.99
N GLN A 99 7.86 7.33 9.43
CA GLN A 99 8.08 5.97 8.93
C GLN A 99 7.62 5.84 7.48
N PHE A 100 6.44 6.37 7.11
CA PHE A 100 6.00 6.42 5.71
C PHE A 100 6.97 7.19 4.81
N ILE A 101 7.48 8.35 5.26
CA ILE A 101 8.50 9.11 4.52
C ILE A 101 9.76 8.26 4.32
N LYS A 102 10.17 7.48 5.33
CA LYS A 102 11.32 6.58 5.23
C LYS A 102 11.08 5.46 4.21
N VAL A 103 9.92 4.81 4.24
CA VAL A 103 9.51 3.77 3.27
C VAL A 103 9.51 4.36 1.86
N ALA A 104 8.87 5.51 1.64
CA ALA A 104 8.81 6.17 0.33
C ALA A 104 10.20 6.49 -0.23
N ARG A 105 11.13 6.94 0.62
CA ARG A 105 12.52 7.17 0.21
C ARG A 105 13.23 5.87 -0.21
N MET A 106 13.04 4.78 0.54
CA MET A 106 13.62 3.48 0.19
C MET A 106 13.02 2.95 -1.11
N TYR A 107 11.70 3.06 -1.26
CA TYR A 107 11.00 2.71 -2.49
C TYR A 107 11.61 3.46 -3.69
N ILE A 108 11.68 4.80 -3.65
CA ILE A 108 12.31 5.60 -4.71
C ILE A 108 13.77 5.16 -4.98
N SER A 109 14.54 4.85 -3.93
CA SER A 109 15.93 4.40 -4.07
C SER A 109 16.07 3.02 -4.73
N LEU A 110 15.12 2.11 -4.51
CA LEU A 110 15.06 0.79 -5.15
C LEU A 110 14.62 0.90 -6.62
N HIS A 111 13.94 1.99 -6.99
CA HIS A 111 13.40 2.23 -8.33
C HIS A 111 14.39 2.87 -9.34
N CYS A 112 15.67 3.06 -8.98
CA CYS A 112 16.70 3.47 -9.95
C CYS A 112 17.43 2.21 -10.46
N ILE A 113 17.19 1.73 -11.69
CA ILE A 113 18.10 2.01 -12.82
C ILE A 113 17.46 1.78 -14.22
N SER A 114 16.27 1.19 -14.38
CA SER A 114 15.77 0.88 -15.74
C SER A 114 14.27 0.65 -15.94
N CYS A 115 13.44 0.59 -14.88
CA CYS A 115 12.03 0.23 -15.03
C CYS A 115 11.11 1.18 -14.26
N VAL A 116 10.21 1.82 -15.03
CA VAL A 116 8.94 2.43 -14.64
C VAL A 116 8.95 3.84 -14.02
N PRO A 117 9.26 4.89 -14.80
CA PRO A 117 8.87 6.26 -14.48
C PRO A 117 7.33 6.46 -14.35
N PHE A 118 6.51 5.51 -14.81
CA PHE A 118 5.05 5.60 -14.79
C PHE A 118 4.38 5.32 -13.42
N VAL A 119 4.95 4.45 -12.57
CA VAL A 119 4.35 4.11 -11.25
C VAL A 119 4.44 5.31 -10.31
N SER A 120 5.57 6.03 -10.34
CA SER A 120 5.74 7.24 -9.52
C SER A 120 4.85 8.39 -9.98
N ILE A 121 4.63 8.59 -11.28
CA ILE A 121 3.77 9.71 -11.74
C ILE A 121 2.31 9.47 -11.32
N LEU A 122 1.83 8.24 -11.34
CA LEU A 122 0.46 7.92 -10.93
C LEU A 122 0.26 7.88 -9.40
N LYS A 123 1.30 7.54 -8.62
CA LYS A 123 1.23 7.56 -7.14
C LYS A 123 1.30 8.97 -6.53
N TYR A 124 1.72 10.00 -7.28
CA TYR A 124 1.90 11.38 -6.77
C TYR A 124 1.03 12.44 -7.47
N VAL A 125 0.19 12.06 -8.43
CA VAL A 125 -0.71 12.99 -9.17
C VAL A 125 -2.21 12.72 -8.93
N TRP A 126 -2.53 11.84 -7.98
CA TRP A 126 -3.85 11.79 -7.32
C TRP A 126 -3.64 11.73 -5.82
#